data_AF-A0A2Z6NXV9-F1
#
_entry.id   AF-A0A2Z6NXV9-F1
#
_cell.length_a   1.000
_cell.length_b   1.000
_cell.length_c   1.000
_cell.angle_alpha   90.00
_cell.angle_beta   90.00
_cell.angle_gamma   90.00
#
_symmetry.space_group_name_H-M   'P 1'
#
loop_
_entity.id
_entity.type
_entity.pdbx_description
1 polymer ?
#
loop_
_entity_poly.entity_id
_entity_poly.type
_entity_poly.pdbx_seq_one_letter_code
_entity_poly.pdbx_strand_id
1 'polypeptide(L)'
;MNENLLQTPKRKDEKATQDLVSCFSTDPFGPLVTIFEQRGLLTERITEELRHGEEYWALERKLCHALINEDEILIDDVMKAIHLKSFDYRVLNLLLYQLQGAKADELHMEFLSISEFLVEVSDDLYDYEDDVLENNFNVLRMFIRIYGASTAPAMLAKCITEAESKYKSLLELLDPKLSLSYQKRCAEATEEGGKASEHPLGTWCIPSVIPNEELYRSNMISDTS
;
A
#
# COMPACT_ATOMS: atom_id res chain seq x y z
N MET A 1 -43.24 -2.47 41.52
CA MET A 1 -42.45 -2.86 40.34
C MET A 1 -41.20 -2.01 40.36
N ASN A 2 -40.03 -2.65 40.39
CA ASN A 2 -38.73 -1.99 40.57
C ASN A 2 -38.26 -1.38 39.24
N GLU A 3 -38.14 -0.05 39.19
CA GLU A 3 -37.43 0.69 38.14
C GLU A 3 -35.93 0.74 38.47
N ASN A 4 -35.22 -0.38 38.36
CA ASN A 4 -33.77 -0.42 38.61
C ASN A 4 -33.01 -1.34 37.63
N LEU A 5 -33.23 -1.15 36.33
CA LEU A 5 -32.38 -1.77 35.29
C LEU A 5 -32.32 -0.85 34.07
N LEU A 6 -31.34 0.05 34.06
CA LEU A 6 -30.64 0.59 32.88
C LEU A 6 -29.65 1.68 33.32
N GLN A 7 -28.65 1.28 34.11
CA GLN A 7 -27.39 2.02 34.11
C GLN A 7 -26.40 1.22 33.26
N THR A 8 -26.26 1.64 32.01
CA THR A 8 -25.17 1.21 31.13
C THR A 8 -23.84 1.72 31.71
N PRO A 9 -22.80 0.89 31.84
CA PRO A 9 -21.51 1.29 32.39
C PRO A 9 -20.71 2.07 31.34
N LYS A 10 -21.11 3.30 31.01
CA LYS A 10 -20.46 4.11 29.94
C LYS A 10 -19.05 4.64 30.26
N ARG A 11 -18.54 4.49 31.48
CA ARG A 11 -17.34 5.24 31.94
C ARG A 11 -16.00 4.47 31.92
N LYS A 12 -16.01 3.14 31.74
CA LYS A 12 -14.77 2.34 31.68
C LYS A 12 -14.28 2.09 30.25
N ASP A 13 -15.21 1.99 29.30
CA ASP A 13 -14.88 1.70 27.90
C ASP A 13 -14.23 2.89 27.19
N GLU A 14 -14.67 4.13 27.47
CA GLU A 14 -14.07 5.34 26.88
C GLU A 14 -12.61 5.52 27.30
N LYS A 15 -12.28 5.22 28.57
CA LYS A 15 -10.91 5.31 29.08
C LYS A 15 -10.02 4.20 28.53
N ALA A 16 -10.50 2.96 28.48
CA ALA A 16 -9.77 1.86 27.86
C ALA A 16 -9.55 2.09 26.35
N THR A 17 -10.53 2.69 25.67
CA THR A 17 -10.41 3.06 24.25
C THR A 17 -9.43 4.22 24.07
N GLN A 18 -9.46 5.24 24.93
CA GLN A 18 -8.47 6.33 24.91
C GLN A 18 -7.06 5.84 25.25
N ASP A 19 -6.92 4.92 26.20
CA ASP A 19 -5.65 4.33 26.58
C ASP A 19 -5.09 3.45 25.43
N LEU A 20 -5.94 2.67 24.75
CA LEU A 20 -5.59 1.93 23.53
C LEU A 20 -5.17 2.88 22.39
N VAL A 21 -5.97 3.92 22.12
CA VAL A 21 -5.66 4.95 21.11
C VAL A 21 -4.35 5.68 21.44
N SER A 22 -4.07 5.93 22.72
CA SER A 22 -2.80 6.53 23.17
C SER A 22 -1.60 5.57 22.99
N CYS A 23 -1.83 4.26 23.17
CA CYS A 23 -0.82 3.23 23.00
C CYS A 23 -0.43 3.07 21.52
N PHE A 24 -1.43 2.99 20.63
CA PHE A 24 -1.23 2.89 19.17
C PHE A 24 -0.65 4.16 18.55
N SER A 25 -0.80 5.33 19.20
CA SER A 25 -0.28 6.59 18.66
C SER A 25 1.21 6.81 18.93
N THR A 26 1.82 6.09 19.88
CA THR A 26 3.26 6.14 20.13
C THR A 26 4.01 4.90 19.65
N ASP A 27 3.35 3.74 19.62
CA ASP A 27 3.92 2.47 19.16
C ASP A 27 2.81 1.65 18.48
N PRO A 28 2.56 1.88 17.17
CA PRO A 28 1.45 1.27 16.46
C PRO A 28 1.57 -0.26 16.36
N PHE A 29 2.81 -0.79 16.38
CA PHE A 29 3.07 -2.21 16.23
C PHE A 29 3.44 -2.93 17.52
N GLY A 30 3.72 -2.22 18.63
CA GLY A 30 4.09 -2.80 19.93
C GLY A 30 3.21 -3.95 20.41
N PRO A 31 1.87 -3.82 20.36
CA PRO A 31 0.98 -4.93 20.70
C PRO A 31 1.17 -6.16 19.80
N LEU A 32 1.38 -5.94 18.50
CA LEU A 32 1.59 -7.01 17.52
C LEU A 32 2.95 -7.69 17.71
N VAL A 33 4.01 -6.91 17.92
CA VAL A 33 5.37 -7.39 18.24
C VAL A 33 5.34 -8.27 19.48
N THR A 34 4.64 -7.83 20.54
CA THR A 34 4.48 -8.61 21.78
C THR A 34 3.82 -9.96 21.51
N ILE A 35 2.77 -10.00 20.68
CA ILE A 35 2.08 -11.25 20.32
C ILE A 35 3.00 -12.16 19.51
N PHE A 36 3.71 -11.61 18.51
CA PHE A 36 4.64 -12.40 17.70
C PHE A 36 5.77 -12.98 18.53
N GLU A 37 6.31 -12.22 19.48
CA GLU A 37 7.36 -12.69 20.39
C GLU A 37 6.85 -13.83 21.29
N GLN A 38 5.69 -13.65 21.93
CA GLN A 38 5.09 -14.68 22.79
C GLN A 38 4.76 -15.98 22.05
N ARG A 39 4.51 -15.90 20.75
CA ARG A 39 4.23 -17.04 19.87
C ARG A 39 5.49 -17.61 19.21
N GLY A 40 6.66 -17.03 19.43
CA GLY A 40 7.91 -17.45 18.79
C GLY A 40 7.94 -17.20 17.28
N LEU A 41 7.16 -16.24 16.79
CA LEU A 41 7.03 -15.87 15.38
C LEU A 41 7.84 -14.62 15.01
N LEU A 42 8.26 -13.82 16.00
CA LEU A 42 8.99 -12.58 15.76
C LEU A 42 10.39 -12.89 15.21
N THR A 43 10.73 -12.22 14.12
CA THR A 43 12.07 -12.25 13.53
C THR A 43 12.58 -10.83 13.31
N GLU A 44 13.90 -10.68 13.15
CA GLU A 44 14.50 -9.39 12.76
C GLU A 44 13.88 -8.87 11.46
N ARG A 45 13.61 -9.76 10.49
CA ARG A 45 12.98 -9.37 9.22
C ARG A 45 11.55 -8.87 9.41
N ILE A 46 10.73 -9.52 10.22
CA ILE A 46 9.37 -9.04 10.53
C ILE A 46 9.43 -7.69 11.24
N THR A 47 10.37 -7.52 12.19
CA THR A 47 10.56 -6.24 12.90
C THR A 47 10.90 -5.12 11.91
N GLU A 48 11.75 -5.40 10.94
CA GLU A 48 12.14 -4.43 9.92
C GLU A 48 10.99 -4.08 8.96
N GLU A 49 10.18 -5.06 8.53
CA GLU A 49 9.00 -4.75 7.70
C GLU A 49 7.94 -3.95 8.47
N LEU A 50 7.79 -4.16 9.79
CA LEU A 50 6.91 -3.30 10.60
C LEU A 50 7.47 -1.87 10.70
N ARG A 51 8.79 -1.72 10.87
CA ARG A 51 9.46 -0.40 10.84
C ARG A 51 9.27 0.30 9.48
N HIS A 52 9.29 -0.44 8.38
CA HIS A 52 8.97 0.06 7.06
C HIS A 52 7.54 0.62 6.97
N GLY A 53 6.56 0.02 7.65
CA GLY A 53 5.21 0.55 7.73
C GLY A 53 5.14 1.92 8.43
N GLU A 54 5.87 2.09 9.53
CA GLU A 54 5.97 3.40 10.20
C GLU A 54 6.61 4.46 9.30
N GLU A 55 7.67 4.06 8.59
CA GLU A 55 8.37 4.91 7.63
C GLU A 55 7.48 5.28 6.45
N TYR A 56 6.68 4.35 5.91
CA TYR A 56 5.67 4.63 4.89
C TYR A 56 4.70 5.71 5.35
N TRP A 57 4.10 5.55 6.53
CA TRP A 57 3.14 6.53 7.03
C TRP A 57 3.75 7.92 7.22
N ALA A 58 5.03 7.99 7.60
CA ALA A 58 5.74 9.26 7.69
C ALA A 58 5.97 9.89 6.31
N LEU A 59 6.36 9.09 5.31
CA LEU A 59 6.54 9.54 3.93
C LEU A 59 5.22 9.99 3.30
N GLU A 60 4.16 9.21 3.44
CA GLU A 60 2.82 9.54 2.95
C GLU A 60 2.38 10.92 3.46
N ARG A 61 2.44 11.16 4.78
CA ARG A 61 2.11 12.47 5.37
C ARG A 61 3.00 13.59 4.83
N LYS A 62 4.30 13.33 4.69
CA LYS A 62 5.26 14.31 4.15
C LYS A 62 4.90 14.69 2.72
N LEU A 63 4.64 13.70 1.87
CA LEU A 63 4.36 13.89 0.44
C LEU A 63 3.01 14.57 0.21
N CYS A 64 1.96 14.15 0.91
CA CYS A 64 0.64 14.78 0.82
C CYS A 64 0.65 16.21 1.38
N HIS A 65 1.45 16.50 2.41
CA HIS A 65 1.67 17.87 2.88
C HIS A 65 2.40 18.72 1.84
N ALA A 66 3.44 18.18 1.21
CA ALA A 66 4.18 18.88 0.16
C ALA A 66 3.30 19.20 -1.06
N LEU A 67 2.35 18.33 -1.41
CA LEU A 67 1.38 18.61 -2.48
C LEU A 67 0.50 19.83 -2.16
N ILE A 68 -0.02 19.95 -0.94
CA ILE A 68 -0.87 21.08 -0.54
C ILE A 68 -0.08 22.40 -0.52
N ASN A 69 1.15 22.38 0.00
CA ASN A 69 1.95 23.59 0.19
C ASN A 69 2.83 23.94 -1.02
N GLU A 70 2.71 23.18 -2.10
CA GLU A 70 3.53 23.30 -3.31
C GLU A 70 5.05 23.17 -3.04
N ASP A 71 5.43 22.42 -2.00
CA ASP A 71 6.84 22.15 -1.69
C ASP A 71 7.48 21.21 -2.73
N GLU A 72 8.81 21.16 -2.76
CA GLU A 72 9.57 20.25 -3.62
C GLU A 72 9.31 18.78 -3.22
N ILE A 73 9.01 17.95 -4.22
CA ILE A 73 8.85 16.50 -4.07
C ILE A 73 10.02 15.81 -4.75
N LEU A 74 10.71 14.95 -4.00
CA LEU A 74 11.82 14.16 -4.51
C LEU A 74 11.32 12.80 -5.03
N ILE A 75 11.78 12.40 -6.20
CA ILE A 75 11.43 11.10 -6.79
C ILE A 75 11.81 9.93 -5.88
N ASP A 76 12.94 10.01 -5.18
CA ASP A 76 13.40 8.95 -4.27
C ASP A 76 12.43 8.72 -3.11
N ASP A 77 11.82 9.78 -2.58
CA ASP A 77 10.82 9.67 -1.50
C ASP A 77 9.53 9.01 -2.03
N VAL A 78 9.11 9.35 -3.24
CA VAL A 78 7.92 8.78 -3.89
C VAL A 78 8.12 7.30 -4.17
N MET A 79 9.25 6.95 -4.78
CA MET A 79 9.60 5.56 -5.07
C MET A 79 9.77 4.74 -3.79
N LYS A 80 10.31 5.34 -2.74
CA LYS A 80 10.38 4.69 -1.43
C LYS A 80 8.99 4.48 -0.85
N ALA A 81 8.11 5.49 -0.86
CA ALA A 81 6.77 5.38 -0.30
C ALA A 81 5.98 4.22 -0.95
N ILE A 82 5.95 4.15 -2.28
CA ILE A 82 5.24 3.06 -2.97
C ILE A 82 5.84 1.67 -2.67
N HIS A 83 7.16 1.56 -2.56
CA HIS A 83 7.80 0.30 -2.17
C HIS A 83 7.55 -0.10 -0.70
N LEU A 84 7.21 0.83 0.18
CA LEU A 84 6.93 0.54 1.59
C LEU A 84 5.42 0.35 1.87
N LYS A 85 4.53 0.74 0.95
CA LYS A 85 3.07 0.71 1.11
C LYS A 85 2.53 -0.68 1.49
N SER A 86 2.99 -1.73 0.82
CA SER A 86 2.56 -3.13 1.07
C SER A 86 3.41 -3.89 2.10
N PHE A 87 3.96 -3.20 3.11
CA PHE A 87 4.78 -3.86 4.14
C PHE A 87 4.03 -4.98 4.89
N ASP A 88 2.72 -4.82 5.09
CA ASP A 88 1.86 -5.77 5.78
C ASP A 88 1.76 -7.11 5.03
N TYR A 89 1.68 -7.07 3.70
CA TYR A 89 1.71 -8.25 2.85
C TYR A 89 3.02 -9.04 2.98
N ARG A 90 4.16 -8.34 3.10
CA ARG A 90 5.46 -8.96 3.39
C ARG A 90 5.51 -9.55 4.79
N VAL A 91 4.98 -8.87 5.80
CA VAL A 91 4.85 -9.41 7.16
C VAL A 91 4.04 -10.70 7.14
N LEU A 92 2.90 -10.74 6.44
CA LEU A 92 2.07 -11.95 6.30
C LEU A 92 2.84 -13.11 5.65
N ASN A 93 3.58 -12.87 4.58
CA ASN A 93 4.40 -13.90 3.95
C ASN A 93 5.52 -14.41 4.86
N LEU A 94 6.21 -13.53 5.57
CA LEU A 94 7.24 -13.92 6.55
C LEU A 94 6.65 -14.76 7.68
N LEU A 95 5.46 -14.42 8.17
CA LEU A 95 4.74 -15.21 9.16
C LEU A 95 4.39 -16.61 8.63
N LEU A 96 3.98 -16.74 7.36
CA LEU A 96 3.72 -18.04 6.75
C LEU A 96 4.97 -18.92 6.68
N TYR A 97 6.15 -18.34 6.42
CA TYR A 97 7.43 -19.07 6.53
C TYR A 97 7.70 -19.54 7.96
N GLN A 98 7.53 -18.65 8.96
CA GLN A 98 7.73 -19.00 10.36
C GLN A 98 6.78 -20.11 10.83
N LEU A 99 5.50 -20.04 10.45
CA LEU A 99 4.50 -21.06 10.78
C LEU A 99 4.80 -22.43 10.16
N GLN A 100 5.51 -22.46 9.02
CA GLN A 100 5.99 -23.69 8.39
C GLN A 100 7.32 -24.18 8.96
N GLY A 101 7.94 -23.44 9.88
CA GLY A 101 9.28 -23.73 10.38
C GLY A 101 10.37 -23.58 9.32
N ALA A 102 10.12 -22.76 8.30
CA ALA A 102 11.02 -22.55 7.17
C ALA A 102 11.68 -21.16 7.25
N LYS A 103 12.90 -21.05 6.72
CA LYS A 103 13.52 -19.75 6.49
C LYS A 103 12.85 -19.08 5.27
N ALA A 104 12.64 -17.77 5.34
CA ALA A 104 12.20 -16.99 4.19
C ALA A 104 13.14 -17.20 3.00
N ASP A 105 12.55 -17.42 1.82
CA ASP A 105 13.29 -17.50 0.57
C ASP A 105 13.50 -16.08 0.06
N GLU A 106 14.76 -15.64 0.01
CA GLU A 106 15.11 -14.27 -0.38
C GLU A 106 14.70 -13.95 -1.83
N LEU A 107 14.75 -14.94 -2.74
CA LEU A 107 14.31 -14.74 -4.11
C LEU A 107 12.79 -14.54 -4.17
N HIS A 108 12.05 -15.31 -3.36
CA HIS A 108 10.61 -15.10 -3.25
C HIS A 108 10.29 -13.73 -2.64
N MET A 109 10.98 -13.31 -1.58
CA MET A 109 10.77 -11.99 -0.98
C MET A 109 11.09 -10.84 -1.96
N GLU A 110 12.14 -10.98 -2.78
CA GLU A 110 12.43 -10.00 -3.84
C GLU A 110 11.35 -9.98 -4.91
N PHE A 111 10.86 -11.15 -5.33
CA PHE A 111 9.75 -11.26 -6.27
C PHE A 111 8.48 -10.57 -5.74
N LEU A 112 8.12 -10.84 -4.48
CA LEU A 112 6.97 -10.23 -3.83
C LEU A 112 7.07 -8.70 -3.85
N SER A 113 8.22 -8.14 -3.48
CA SER A 113 8.42 -6.68 -3.47
C SER A 113 8.18 -6.02 -4.84
N ILE A 114 8.53 -6.70 -5.95
CA ILE A 114 8.26 -6.18 -7.30
C ILE A 114 6.80 -6.41 -7.72
N SER A 115 6.21 -7.54 -7.35
CA SER A 115 4.80 -7.80 -7.64
C SER A 115 3.90 -6.80 -6.89
N GLU A 116 4.18 -6.55 -5.61
CA GLU A 116 3.50 -5.58 -4.77
C GLU A 116 3.58 -4.19 -5.38
N PHE A 117 4.78 -3.76 -5.77
CA PHE A 117 4.95 -2.47 -6.46
C PHE A 117 4.01 -2.31 -7.66
N LEU A 118 3.90 -3.33 -8.52
CA LEU A 118 3.00 -3.28 -9.68
C LEU A 118 1.53 -3.23 -9.25
N VAL A 119 1.14 -3.97 -8.20
CA VAL A 119 -0.23 -3.91 -7.65
C VAL A 119 -0.53 -2.52 -7.12
N GLU A 120 0.36 -1.93 -6.33
CA GLU A 120 0.18 -0.57 -5.78
C GLU A 120 0.08 0.49 -6.88
N VAL A 121 0.88 0.40 -7.96
CA VAL A 121 0.73 1.29 -9.10
C VAL A 121 -0.63 1.08 -9.77
N SER A 122 -1.09 -0.17 -9.90
CA SER A 122 -2.40 -0.46 -10.51
C SER A 122 -3.54 0.13 -9.69
N ASP A 123 -3.49 -0.01 -8.37
CA ASP A 123 -4.50 0.51 -7.44
C ASP A 123 -4.50 2.04 -7.45
N ASP A 124 -3.33 2.68 -7.35
CA ASP A 124 -3.20 4.14 -7.48
C ASP A 124 -3.75 4.64 -8.84
N LEU A 125 -3.54 3.93 -9.95
CA LEU A 125 -4.10 4.33 -11.25
C LEU A 125 -5.62 4.18 -11.31
N TYR A 126 -6.19 3.23 -10.57
CA TYR A 126 -7.63 3.00 -10.49
C TYR A 126 -8.31 4.04 -9.59
N ASP A 127 -7.72 4.32 -8.42
CA ASP A 127 -8.25 5.22 -7.39
C ASP A 127 -7.83 6.70 -7.59
N TYR A 128 -7.13 7.01 -8.69
CA TYR A 128 -6.51 8.32 -8.94
C TYR A 128 -7.41 9.54 -8.68
N GLU A 129 -8.66 9.51 -9.15
CA GLU A 129 -9.58 10.62 -8.97
C GLU A 129 -10.00 10.79 -7.51
N ASP A 130 -10.31 9.70 -6.82
CA ASP A 130 -10.68 9.70 -5.41
C ASP A 130 -9.50 10.11 -4.52
N ASP A 131 -8.29 9.64 -4.82
CA ASP A 131 -7.07 10.04 -4.12
C ASP A 131 -6.76 11.53 -4.28
N VAL A 132 -7.05 12.11 -5.46
CA VAL A 132 -6.99 13.55 -5.65
C VAL A 132 -8.03 14.23 -4.75
N LEU A 133 -9.27 13.75 -4.68
CA LEU A 133 -10.30 14.39 -3.87
C LEU A 133 -9.97 14.36 -2.37
N GLU A 134 -9.46 13.24 -1.87
CA GLU A 134 -9.18 13.01 -0.45
C GLU A 134 -7.79 13.48 0.00
N ASN A 135 -6.94 13.88 -0.95
CA ASN A 135 -5.52 14.17 -0.73
C ASN A 135 -4.71 12.98 -0.19
N ASN A 136 -4.99 11.78 -0.70
CA ASN A 136 -4.27 10.55 -0.38
C ASN A 136 -3.02 10.37 -1.27
N PHE A 137 -2.00 9.67 -0.79
CA PHE A 137 -0.83 9.41 -1.62
C PHE A 137 -1.22 8.65 -2.88
N ASN A 138 -0.68 9.09 -4.03
CA ASN A 138 -0.89 8.44 -5.31
C ASN A 138 0.30 8.70 -6.23
N VAL A 139 0.87 7.65 -6.81
CA VAL A 139 2.10 7.76 -7.61
C VAL A 139 1.95 8.66 -8.83
N LEU A 140 0.79 8.66 -9.50
CA LEU A 140 0.58 9.52 -10.66
C LEU A 140 0.51 10.99 -10.26
N ARG A 141 -0.18 11.33 -9.15
CA ARG A 141 -0.20 12.70 -8.57
C ARG A 141 1.22 13.20 -8.31
N MET A 142 2.05 12.36 -7.71
CA MET A 142 3.45 12.68 -7.42
C MET A 142 4.27 12.87 -8.69
N PHE A 143 4.10 12.00 -9.69
CA PHE A 143 4.79 12.12 -10.97
C PHE A 143 4.40 13.39 -11.71
N ILE A 144 3.12 13.80 -11.67
CA ILE A 144 2.65 15.06 -12.24
C ILE A 144 3.33 16.24 -11.56
N ARG A 145 3.45 16.21 -10.23
CA ARG A 145 4.11 17.28 -9.45
C ARG A 145 5.60 17.41 -9.77
N ILE A 146 6.29 16.30 -10.08
CA ILE A 146 7.73 16.26 -10.39
C ILE A 146 8.00 16.60 -11.86
N TYR A 147 7.31 15.94 -12.79
CA TYR A 147 7.64 15.97 -14.23
C TYR A 147 6.70 16.87 -15.05
N GLY A 148 5.60 17.32 -14.46
CA GLY A 148 4.54 18.05 -15.15
C GLY A 148 3.56 17.12 -15.87
N ALA A 149 2.35 17.64 -16.09
CA ALA A 149 1.21 16.88 -16.62
C ALA A 149 1.47 16.21 -17.98
N SER A 150 2.28 16.82 -18.85
CA SER A 150 2.59 16.28 -20.17
C SER A 150 3.57 15.11 -20.16
N THR A 151 4.44 15.03 -19.15
CA THR A 151 5.57 14.10 -19.13
C THR A 151 5.37 12.98 -18.10
N ALA A 152 4.59 13.23 -17.05
CA ALA A 152 4.31 12.27 -15.99
C ALA A 152 3.79 10.90 -16.48
N PRO A 153 2.81 10.81 -17.41
CA PRO A 153 2.33 9.52 -17.91
C PRO A 153 3.44 8.69 -18.57
N ALA A 154 4.30 9.33 -19.37
CA ALA A 154 5.39 8.65 -20.06
C ALA A 154 6.47 8.16 -19.07
N MET A 155 6.76 8.96 -18.04
CA MET A 155 7.71 8.57 -16.98
C MET A 155 7.17 7.41 -16.14
N LEU A 156 5.88 7.42 -15.80
CA LEU A 156 5.26 6.32 -15.06
C LEU A 156 5.20 5.04 -15.89
N ALA A 157 4.82 5.14 -17.18
CA ALA A 157 4.83 4.00 -18.09
C ALA A 157 6.22 3.36 -18.23
N LYS A 158 7.27 4.18 -18.25
CA LYS A 158 8.66 3.69 -18.25
C LYS A 158 8.98 2.93 -16.95
N CYS A 159 8.61 3.47 -15.80
CA CYS A 159 8.82 2.82 -14.50
C CYS A 159 8.09 1.47 -14.41
N ILE A 160 6.83 1.42 -14.85
CA ILE A 160 6.04 0.19 -14.97
C ILE A 160 6.76 -0.83 -15.86
N THR A 161 7.24 -0.41 -17.03
CA THR A 161 7.94 -1.31 -17.97
C THR A 161 9.21 -1.92 -17.35
N GLU A 162 9.98 -1.13 -16.62
CA GLU A 162 11.19 -1.60 -15.92
C GLU A 162 10.83 -2.61 -14.81
N ALA A 163 9.79 -2.31 -14.02
CA ALA A 163 9.28 -3.22 -12.99
C ALA A 163 8.71 -4.52 -13.57
N GLU A 164 7.96 -4.46 -14.68
CA GLU A 164 7.46 -5.66 -15.38
C GLU A 164 8.60 -6.53 -15.91
N SER A 165 9.67 -5.93 -16.43
CA SER A 165 10.85 -6.67 -16.87
C SER A 165 11.49 -7.41 -15.70
N LYS A 166 11.65 -6.73 -14.55
CA LYS A 166 12.20 -7.35 -13.34
C LYS A 166 11.27 -8.45 -12.80
N TYR A 167 9.97 -8.21 -12.80
CA TYR A 167 8.95 -9.20 -12.42
C TYR A 167 9.08 -10.47 -13.25
N LYS A 168 9.15 -10.34 -14.58
CA LYS A 168 9.30 -11.48 -15.50
C LYS A 168 10.59 -12.27 -15.21
N SER A 169 11.71 -11.57 -15.07
CA SER A 169 12.99 -12.23 -14.75
C SER A 169 12.97 -12.96 -13.42
N LEU A 170 12.37 -12.39 -12.37
CA LEU A 170 12.27 -13.05 -11.06
C LEU A 170 11.32 -14.24 -11.10
N LEU A 171 10.17 -14.11 -11.79
CA LEU A 171 9.17 -15.18 -11.92
C LEU A 171 9.73 -16.45 -12.60
N GLU A 172 10.67 -16.28 -13.54
CA GLU A 172 11.38 -17.38 -14.21
C GLU A 172 12.42 -18.08 -13.30
N LEU A 173 12.97 -17.35 -12.32
CA LEU A 173 13.96 -17.86 -11.38
C LEU A 173 13.33 -18.55 -10.16
N LEU A 174 12.06 -18.25 -9.85
CA LEU A 174 11.34 -18.86 -8.73
C LEU A 174 11.24 -20.39 -8.86
N ASP A 175 11.00 -21.04 -7.72
CA ASP A 175 10.57 -22.45 -7.72
C ASP A 175 9.39 -22.63 -8.70
N PRO A 176 9.45 -23.62 -9.63
CA PRO A 176 8.43 -23.76 -10.66
C PRO A 176 7.01 -23.97 -10.12
N LYS A 177 6.84 -24.60 -8.94
CA LYS A 177 5.52 -24.77 -8.35
C LYS A 177 5.01 -23.44 -7.80
N LEU A 178 5.88 -22.68 -7.13
CA LEU A 178 5.55 -21.35 -6.62
C LEU A 178 5.17 -20.39 -7.76
N SER A 179 5.99 -20.36 -8.82
CA SER A 179 5.75 -19.56 -10.03
C SER A 179 4.38 -19.88 -10.65
N LEU A 180 4.06 -21.18 -10.82
CA LEU A 180 2.77 -21.62 -11.34
C LEU A 180 1.59 -21.26 -10.42
N SER A 181 1.75 -21.45 -9.11
CA SER A 181 0.73 -21.07 -8.12
C SER A 181 0.45 -19.57 -8.15
N TYR A 182 1.48 -18.74 -8.29
CA TYR A 182 1.33 -17.29 -8.36
C TYR A 182 0.61 -16.85 -9.63
N GLN A 183 1.02 -17.38 -10.79
CA GLN A 183 0.35 -17.13 -12.08
C GLN A 183 -1.14 -17.50 -12.03
N LYS A 184 -1.47 -18.64 -11.40
CA LYS A 184 -2.86 -19.07 -11.22
C LYS A 184 -3.64 -18.07 -10.36
N ARG A 185 -3.08 -17.62 -9.23
CA ARG A 185 -3.74 -16.64 -8.37
C ARG A 185 -3.94 -15.28 -9.06
N CYS A 186 -2.96 -14.82 -9.84
CA CYS A 186 -3.09 -13.59 -10.64
C CYS A 186 -4.25 -13.70 -11.65
N ALA A 187 -4.39 -14.84 -12.32
CA ALA A 187 -5.49 -15.06 -13.27
C ALA A 187 -6.86 -15.06 -12.55
N GLU A 188 -6.96 -15.72 -11.40
CA GLU A 188 -8.18 -15.73 -10.56
C GLU A 188 -8.56 -14.33 -10.08
N ALA A 189 -7.59 -13.55 -9.58
CA ALA A 189 -7.84 -12.17 -9.13
C ALA A 189 -8.30 -11.27 -10.28
N THR A 190 -7.76 -11.46 -11.47
CA THR A 190 -8.16 -10.72 -12.69
C THR A 190 -9.60 -11.06 -13.10
N GLU A 191 -9.98 -12.34 -13.01
CA GLU A 191 -11.34 -12.83 -13.28
C GLU A 191 -12.34 -12.30 -12.24
N GLU A 192 -11.98 -12.33 -10.94
CA GLU A 192 -12.76 -11.76 -9.83
C GLU A 192 -13.01 -10.25 -10.04
N GLY A 193 -12.04 -9.54 -10.62
CA GLY A 193 -12.14 -8.13 -11.00
C GLY A 193 -12.96 -7.86 -12.28
N GLY A 194 -13.54 -8.88 -12.91
CA GLY A 194 -14.44 -8.75 -14.06
C GLY A 194 -13.75 -8.36 -15.38
N LYS A 195 -12.42 -8.41 -15.47
CA LYS A 195 -11.66 -8.08 -16.68
C LYS A 195 -11.14 -9.34 -17.35
N ALA A 196 -11.54 -9.61 -18.59
CA ALA A 196 -10.85 -10.58 -19.44
C ALA A 196 -9.64 -9.88 -20.08
N SER A 197 -8.46 -9.97 -19.48
CA SER A 197 -7.20 -9.48 -20.08
C SER A 197 -6.47 -10.60 -20.81
N GLU A 198 -6.00 -10.35 -22.02
CA GLU A 198 -5.09 -11.26 -22.75
C GLU A 198 -3.66 -11.21 -22.19
N HIS A 199 -3.28 -10.11 -21.50
CA HIS A 199 -1.96 -9.96 -20.89
C HIS A 199 -1.97 -10.47 -19.45
N PRO A 200 -0.96 -11.26 -19.00
CA PRO A 200 -0.93 -11.90 -17.68
C PRO A 200 -0.95 -10.93 -16.48
N LEU A 201 -0.53 -9.68 -16.69
CA LEU A 201 -0.53 -8.61 -15.68
C LEU A 201 -1.66 -7.60 -15.89
N GLY A 202 -2.62 -7.89 -16.78
CA GLY A 202 -3.61 -6.90 -17.18
C GLY A 202 -3.09 -5.92 -18.24
N THR A 203 -3.94 -4.96 -18.58
CA THR A 203 -3.60 -3.81 -19.43
C THR A 203 -3.57 -2.56 -18.57
N TRP A 204 -2.46 -1.83 -18.61
CA TRP A 204 -2.31 -0.55 -17.92
C TRP A 204 -3.19 0.51 -18.57
N CYS A 205 -3.99 1.18 -17.74
CA CYS A 205 -4.78 2.34 -18.15
C CYS A 205 -4.35 3.52 -17.29
N ILE A 206 -3.50 4.40 -17.84
CA ILE A 206 -3.14 5.64 -17.14
C ILE A 206 -4.32 6.61 -17.33
N PRO A 207 -4.97 7.09 -16.24
CA PRO A 207 -6.12 7.96 -16.33
C PRO A 207 -5.74 9.33 -16.89
N SER A 208 -6.77 10.12 -17.21
CA SER A 208 -6.56 11.49 -17.67
C SER A 208 -5.96 12.31 -16.53
N VAL A 209 -4.83 12.97 -16.82
CA VAL A 209 -4.12 13.78 -15.83
C VAL A 209 -4.98 14.96 -15.37
N ILE A 210 -5.01 15.19 -14.06
CA ILE A 210 -5.62 16.38 -13.43
C ILE A 210 -4.50 17.39 -13.17
N PRO A 211 -4.35 18.45 -13.98
CA PRO A 211 -3.24 19.39 -13.86
C PRO A 211 -3.43 20.42 -12.73
N ASN A 212 -4.68 20.68 -12.31
CA ASN A 212 -5.01 21.58 -11.22
C ASN A 212 -6.00 20.89 -10.29
N GLU A 213 -5.47 20.32 -9.22
CA GLU A 213 -6.26 19.58 -8.24
C GLU A 213 -7.20 20.48 -7.41
N GLU A 214 -6.81 21.72 -7.12
CA GLU A 214 -7.66 22.65 -6.36
C GLU A 214 -8.93 23.00 -7.15
N LEU A 215 -8.78 23.29 -8.44
CA LEU A 215 -9.90 23.52 -9.34
C LEU A 215 -10.77 22.26 -9.48
N TYR A 216 -10.14 21.09 -9.61
CA TYR A 216 -10.85 19.82 -9.71
C TYR A 216 -11.69 19.54 -8.45
N ARG A 217 -11.09 19.66 -7.26
CA ARG A 217 -11.78 19.53 -5.96
C ARG A 217 -12.95 20.52 -5.84
N SER A 218 -12.73 21.78 -6.24
CA SER A 218 -13.78 22.82 -6.18
C SER A 218 -14.98 22.52 -7.07
N ASN A 219 -14.75 22.02 -8.29
CA ASN A 219 -15.82 21.68 -9.23
C ASN A 219 -16.68 20.50 -8.73
N MET A 220 -16.06 19.48 -8.15
CA MET A 220 -16.80 18.31 -7.63
C MET A 220 -17.64 18.65 -6.39
N ILE A 221 -17.19 19.58 -5.56
CA ILE A 221 -17.97 20.10 -4.43
C ILE A 221 -19.18 20.90 -4.93
N SER A 222 -19.05 21.65 -6.04
CA SER A 222 -20.18 22.40 -6.61
C SER A 222 -21.21 21.52 -7.30
N ASP A 223 -20.81 20.39 -7.90
CA ASP A 223 -21.73 19.46 -8.58
C ASP A 223 -22.55 18.60 -7.59
N THR A 224 -22.12 18.53 -6.33
CA THR A 224 -22.79 17.79 -5.25
C THR A 224 -23.65 18.67 -4.33
N SER A 225 -23.67 19.99 -4.57
CA SER A 225 -24.46 20.99 -3.82
C SER A 225 -25.77 21.34 -4.51
#